data_AF-A0A3A8HD33-F1
#
_entry.id   AF-A0A3A8HD33-F1
#
_cell.length_a   1.000
_cell.length_b   1.000
_cell.length_c   1.000
_cell.angle_alpha   90.00
_cell.angle_beta   90.00
_cell.angle_gamma   90.00
#
_symmetry.space_group_name_H-M   'P 1'
#
loop_
_entity.id
_entity.type
_entity.pdbx_description
1 polymer ?
#
loop_
_entity_poly.entity_id
_entity_poly.type
_entity_poly.pdbx_seq_one_letter_code
_entity_poly.pdbx_strand_id
1 'polypeptide(L)'
;MKREMLLHELHPSVVHMPLALLPTAAVADLIVVTTGDRAWEKVGRRLWVAGAASAVFAGVAGLAASQEVRMDAPRARKMTVVHGVGNALITLGALGLMAWRMGRPPTIVTTALGLAACASALVTAALGGKMVYEQGIGINPMPRDTPQGSLKQPLLLSREAPMALLKDAGRGAAWLLSQARAPR
;
A
#
# COMPACT_ATOMS: atom_id res chain seq x y z
N MET A 1 17.64 3.27 25.26
CA MET A 1 17.86 2.18 24.27
C MET A 1 17.42 2.68 22.90
N LYS A 2 18.30 2.66 21.89
CA LYS A 2 17.91 2.93 20.50
C LYS A 2 17.13 1.70 20.00
N ARG A 3 15.81 1.85 19.76
CA ARG A 3 15.04 0.79 19.09
C ARG A 3 15.33 0.91 17.60
N GLU A 4 16.00 -0.09 17.06
CA GLU A 4 16.27 -0.17 15.63
C GLU A 4 15.03 -0.72 14.91
N MET A 5 14.72 -0.18 13.73
CA MET A 5 13.55 -0.60 12.95
C MET A 5 13.81 -1.94 12.26
N LEU A 6 12.80 -2.81 12.28
CA LEU A 6 12.80 -4.06 11.50
C LEU A 6 12.24 -3.83 10.10
N LEU A 7 12.59 -4.69 9.16
CA LEU A 7 12.20 -4.51 7.76
C LEU A 7 10.67 -4.62 7.54
N HIS A 8 9.90 -5.47 8.26
CA HIS A 8 8.42 -5.41 8.17
C HIS A 8 7.80 -4.09 8.65
N GLU A 9 8.46 -3.37 9.56
CA GLU A 9 7.96 -2.08 10.07
C GLU A 9 8.04 -1.00 8.97
N LEU A 10 8.69 -1.26 7.84
CA LEU A 10 8.79 -0.34 6.72
C LEU A 10 7.44 -0.01 6.09
N HIS A 11 6.56 -1.00 5.89
CA HIS A 11 5.25 -0.77 5.26
C HIS A 11 4.38 0.25 6.02
N PRO A 12 4.07 0.05 7.32
CA PRO A 12 3.29 1.04 8.07
C PRO A 12 4.01 2.38 8.22
N SER A 13 5.34 2.41 8.13
CA SER A 13 6.11 3.66 8.17
C SER A 13 5.90 4.51 6.92
N VAL A 14 5.75 3.89 5.74
CA VAL A 14 5.74 4.61 4.45
C VAL A 14 4.37 4.72 3.78
N VAL A 15 3.34 4.01 4.28
CA VAL A 15 1.97 4.05 3.73
C VAL A 15 1.31 5.44 3.81
N HIS A 16 1.77 6.31 4.73
CA HIS A 16 1.27 7.67 4.87
C HIS A 16 1.52 8.53 3.61
N MET A 17 2.61 8.27 2.88
CA MET A 17 2.95 9.02 1.67
C MET A 17 1.91 8.85 0.55
N PRO A 18 1.59 7.64 0.07
CA PRO A 18 0.55 7.49 -0.95
C PRO A 18 -0.83 7.93 -0.44
N LEU A 19 -1.13 7.73 0.85
CA LEU A 19 -2.39 8.18 1.46
C LEU A 19 -2.53 9.71 1.51
N ALA A 20 -1.43 10.46 1.52
CA ALA A 20 -1.47 11.92 1.43
C ALA A 20 -1.41 12.40 -0.03
N LEU A 21 -0.49 11.84 -0.82
CA LEU A 21 -0.17 12.34 -2.16
C LEU A 21 -1.26 12.04 -3.19
N LEU A 22 -1.86 10.84 -3.18
CA LEU A 22 -2.89 10.46 -4.15
C LEU A 22 -4.19 11.28 -3.98
N PRO A 23 -4.72 11.47 -2.76
CA PRO A 23 -5.88 12.35 -2.58
C PRO A 23 -5.56 13.81 -2.93
N THR A 24 -4.36 14.30 -2.59
CA THR A 24 -3.95 15.65 -2.96
C THR A 24 -3.87 15.82 -4.49
N ALA A 25 -3.39 14.79 -5.21
CA ALA A 25 -3.40 14.77 -6.68
C ALA A 25 -4.83 14.82 -7.24
N ALA A 26 -5.74 14.00 -6.69
CA ALA A 26 -7.14 13.98 -7.10
C ALA A 26 -7.87 15.30 -6.80
N VAL A 27 -7.54 15.98 -5.69
CA VAL A 27 -8.05 17.32 -5.37
C VAL A 27 -7.52 18.37 -6.33
N ALA A 28 -6.23 18.34 -6.68
CA ALA A 28 -5.68 19.23 -7.70
C ALA A 28 -6.41 19.06 -9.04
N ASP A 29 -6.73 17.82 -9.42
CA ASP A 29 -7.50 17.51 -10.62
C ASP A 29 -8.94 18.03 -10.54
N LEU A 30 -9.57 17.90 -9.37
CA LEU A 30 -10.89 18.44 -9.08
C LEU A 30 -10.93 19.96 -9.24
N ILE A 31 -9.91 20.66 -8.76
CA ILE A 31 -9.80 22.12 -8.93
C ILE A 31 -9.75 22.47 -10.42
N VAL A 32 -8.95 21.77 -11.22
CA VAL A 32 -8.87 22.03 -12.67
C VAL A 32 -10.24 21.84 -13.34
N VAL A 33 -10.95 20.74 -13.08
CA VAL A 33 -12.21 20.45 -13.78
C VAL A 33 -13.40 21.30 -13.31
N THR A 34 -13.34 21.85 -12.10
CA THR A 34 -14.42 22.70 -11.54
C THR A 34 -14.20 24.19 -11.78
N THR A 35 -12.94 24.65 -11.74
CA THR A 35 -12.60 26.09 -11.85
C THR A 35 -12.03 26.47 -13.21
N GLY A 36 -11.48 25.50 -13.96
CA GLY A 36 -10.71 25.75 -15.17
C GLY A 36 -9.30 26.29 -14.93
N ASP A 37 -8.84 26.42 -13.68
CA ASP A 37 -7.50 26.92 -13.35
C ASP A 37 -6.42 25.91 -13.75
N ARG A 38 -5.77 26.19 -14.88
CA ARG A 38 -4.72 25.35 -15.45
C ARG A 38 -3.42 25.34 -14.66
N ALA A 39 -3.22 26.25 -13.70
CA ALA A 39 -2.04 26.23 -12.84
C ALA A 39 -1.94 24.90 -12.05
N TRP A 40 -3.09 24.35 -11.67
CA TRP A 40 -3.19 23.07 -10.95
C TRP A 40 -2.90 21.84 -11.81
N GLU A 41 -2.92 21.95 -13.15
CA GLU A 41 -2.62 20.80 -14.02
C GLU A 41 -1.19 20.27 -13.84
N LYS A 42 -0.22 21.19 -13.71
CA LYS A 42 1.19 20.84 -13.50
C LYS A 42 1.43 20.30 -12.10
N VAL A 43 0.73 20.84 -11.10
CA VAL A 43 0.77 20.37 -9.71
C VAL A 43 0.22 18.96 -9.61
N GLY A 44 -1.01 18.74 -10.08
CA GLY A 44 -1.67 17.42 -10.08
C GLY A 44 -0.85 16.36 -10.80
N ARG A 45 -0.26 16.68 -11.97
CA ARG A 45 0.62 15.74 -12.70
C ARG A 45 1.82 15.31 -11.85
N ARG A 46 2.50 16.25 -11.18
CA ARG A 46 3.66 15.93 -10.32
C ARG A 46 3.24 15.11 -9.10
N LEU A 47 2.09 15.42 -8.52
CA LEU A 47 1.54 14.68 -7.39
C LEU A 47 1.14 13.25 -7.78
N TRP A 48 0.56 13.02 -8.96
CA TRP A 48 0.29 11.67 -9.45
C TRP A 48 1.56 10.84 -9.63
N VAL A 49 2.65 11.44 -10.14
CA VAL A 49 3.95 10.76 -10.26
C VAL A 49 4.50 10.39 -8.87
N ALA A 50 4.57 11.35 -7.95
CA ALA A 50 5.08 11.11 -6.61
C ALA A 50 4.20 10.12 -5.82
N GLY A 51 2.88 10.27 -5.91
CA GLY A 51 1.90 9.40 -5.27
C GLY A 51 1.97 7.98 -5.80
N ALA A 52 1.99 7.77 -7.11
CA ALA A 52 2.09 6.44 -7.71
C ALA A 52 3.42 5.76 -7.37
N ALA A 53 4.55 6.49 -7.43
CA ALA A 53 5.85 5.96 -7.02
C ALA A 53 5.86 5.54 -5.54
N SER A 54 5.29 6.36 -4.66
CA SER A 54 5.18 6.04 -3.23
C SER A 54 4.23 4.86 -2.96
N ALA A 55 3.16 4.70 -3.75
CA ALA A 55 2.23 3.58 -3.65
C ALA A 55 2.90 2.26 -4.05
N VAL A 56 3.70 2.26 -5.12
CA VAL A 56 4.51 1.11 -5.51
C VAL A 56 5.49 0.74 -4.41
N PHE A 57 6.21 1.72 -3.84
CA PHE A 57 7.16 1.47 -2.76
C PHE A 57 6.48 0.90 -1.51
N ALA A 58 5.36 1.49 -1.08
CA ALA A 58 4.57 0.98 0.04
C ALA A 58 4.00 -0.41 -0.23
N GLY A 59 3.57 -0.68 -1.46
CA GLY A 59 3.09 -2.00 -1.90
C GLY A 59 4.16 -3.07 -1.82
N VAL A 60 5.39 -2.78 -2.30
CA VAL A 60 6.55 -3.69 -2.18
C VAL A 60 6.87 -3.98 -0.72
N ALA A 61 6.94 -2.94 0.12
CA ALA A 61 7.15 -3.11 1.56
C ALA A 61 6.04 -3.96 2.21
N GLY A 62 4.78 -3.75 1.82
CA GLY A 62 3.64 -4.51 2.35
C GLY A 62 3.62 -5.98 1.93
N LEU A 63 4.02 -6.26 0.68
CA LEU A 63 4.18 -7.63 0.19
C LEU A 63 5.30 -8.35 0.93
N ALA A 64 6.43 -7.69 1.19
CA ALA A 64 7.50 -8.27 2.01
C ALA A 64 7.02 -8.54 3.45
N ALA A 65 6.41 -7.54 4.10
CA ALA A 65 5.90 -7.67 5.46
C ALA A 65 4.87 -8.80 5.60
N SER A 66 4.10 -9.10 4.55
CA SER A 66 3.12 -10.21 4.56
C SER A 66 3.76 -11.58 4.78
N GLN A 67 5.03 -11.75 4.43
CA GLN A 67 5.75 -13.02 4.57
C GLN A 67 6.28 -13.26 5.98
N GLU A 68 6.19 -12.25 6.84
CA GLU A 68 6.68 -12.31 8.21
C GLU A 68 5.57 -12.52 9.21
N VAL A 69 4.32 -12.43 8.79
CA VAL A 69 3.20 -12.56 9.71
C VAL A 69 2.69 -13.98 9.66
N ARG A 70 2.66 -14.63 10.82
CA ARG A 70 1.93 -15.88 11.00
C ARG A 70 0.43 -15.61 11.01
N MET A 71 -0.30 -16.15 10.04
CA MET A 71 -1.73 -15.93 9.83
C MET A 71 -2.54 -17.22 9.99
N ASP A 72 -2.45 -17.86 11.15
CA ASP A 72 -3.11 -19.16 11.38
C ASP A 72 -4.64 -19.05 11.42
N ALA A 73 -5.16 -17.87 11.77
CA ALA A 73 -6.59 -17.61 11.80
C ALA A 73 -7.15 -17.35 10.38
N PRO A 74 -8.23 -18.04 9.95
CA PRO A 74 -8.86 -17.80 8.65
C PRO A 74 -9.28 -16.34 8.41
N ARG A 75 -9.72 -15.65 9.49
CA ARG A 75 -10.09 -14.24 9.44
C ARG A 75 -8.90 -13.34 9.11
N ALA A 76 -7.78 -13.51 9.80
CA ALA A 76 -6.54 -12.78 9.55
C ALA A 76 -6.08 -12.96 8.10
N ARG A 77 -6.07 -14.22 7.61
CA ARG A 77 -5.71 -14.52 6.22
C ARG A 77 -6.61 -13.81 5.21
N LYS A 78 -7.94 -13.88 5.39
CA LYS A 78 -8.91 -13.22 4.50
C LYS A 78 -8.72 -11.70 4.48
N MET A 79 -8.51 -11.08 5.65
CA MET A 79 -8.25 -9.64 5.75
C MET A 79 -6.98 -9.25 5.00
N THR A 80 -5.88 -9.99 5.16
CA THR A 80 -4.63 -9.75 4.43
C THR A 80 -4.82 -9.85 2.92
N VAL A 81 -5.55 -10.86 2.43
CA VAL A 81 -5.81 -11.03 0.99
C VAL A 81 -6.64 -9.86 0.44
N VAL A 82 -7.74 -9.51 1.11
CA VAL A 82 -8.60 -8.39 0.68
C VAL A 82 -7.82 -7.07 0.71
N HIS A 83 -7.03 -6.82 1.76
CA HIS A 83 -6.18 -5.65 1.87
C HIS A 83 -5.13 -5.60 0.75
N GLY A 84 -4.40 -6.69 0.54
CA GLY A 84 -3.35 -6.80 -0.48
C GLY A 84 -3.89 -6.62 -1.90
N VAL A 85 -4.98 -7.31 -2.25
CA VAL A 85 -5.62 -7.18 -3.57
C VAL A 85 -6.17 -5.77 -3.77
N GLY A 86 -6.85 -5.20 -2.75
CA GLY A 86 -7.36 -3.83 -2.81
C GLY A 86 -6.25 -2.80 -3.07
N ASN A 87 -5.14 -2.89 -2.33
CA ASN A 87 -4.00 -2.01 -2.52
C ASN A 87 -3.32 -2.20 -3.89
N ALA A 88 -3.25 -3.43 -4.40
CA ALA A 88 -2.73 -3.69 -5.74
C ALA A 88 -3.59 -3.01 -6.81
N LEU A 89 -4.93 -3.13 -6.73
CA LEU A 89 -5.85 -2.46 -7.66
C LEU A 89 -5.74 -0.93 -7.59
N ILE A 90 -5.67 -0.37 -6.37
CA ILE A 90 -5.49 1.08 -6.17
C ILE A 90 -4.15 1.55 -6.77
N THR A 91 -3.07 0.81 -6.53
CA THR A 91 -1.73 1.14 -7.06
C THR A 91 -1.70 1.08 -8.58
N LEU A 92 -2.32 0.05 -9.19
CA LEU A 92 -2.45 -0.05 -10.64
C LEU A 92 -3.30 1.09 -11.22
N GLY A 93 -4.41 1.44 -10.56
CA GLY A 93 -5.24 2.59 -10.93
C GLY A 93 -4.46 3.92 -10.86
N ALA A 94 -3.67 4.13 -9.81
CA ALA A 94 -2.82 5.30 -9.66
C ALA A 94 -1.74 5.37 -10.76
N LEU A 95 -1.13 4.24 -11.12
CA LEU A 95 -0.18 4.16 -12.25
C LEU A 95 -0.87 4.47 -13.59
N GLY A 96 -2.10 3.98 -13.80
CA GLY A 96 -2.89 4.29 -14.99
C GLY A 96 -3.24 5.78 -15.10
N LEU A 97 -3.67 6.40 -13.99
CA LEU A 97 -3.94 7.83 -13.93
C LEU A 97 -2.66 8.66 -14.10
N MET A 98 -1.56 8.26 -13.45
CA MET A 98 -0.24 8.87 -13.67
C MET A 98 0.14 8.84 -15.16
N ALA A 99 0.05 7.68 -15.81
CA ALA A 99 0.37 7.53 -17.22
C ALA A 99 -0.53 8.39 -18.12
N TRP A 100 -1.84 8.44 -17.85
CA TRP A 100 -2.76 9.36 -18.53
C TRP A 100 -2.31 10.81 -18.39
N ARG A 101 -1.99 11.22 -17.16
CA ARG A 101 -1.62 12.59 -16.82
C ARG A 101 -0.28 13.05 -17.36
N MET A 102 0.55 12.15 -17.88
CA MET A 102 1.80 12.52 -18.56
C MET A 102 1.57 13.26 -19.88
N GLY A 103 0.45 13.02 -20.56
CA GLY A 103 0.15 13.64 -21.85
C GLY A 103 -1.23 14.28 -21.96
N ARG A 104 -2.10 14.14 -20.95
CA ARG A 104 -3.49 14.60 -21.00
C ARG A 104 -3.89 15.39 -19.75
N PRO A 105 -4.73 16.43 -19.87
CA PRO A 105 -5.32 17.12 -18.74
C PRO A 105 -6.28 16.18 -17.96
N PRO A 106 -6.67 16.55 -16.73
CA PRO A 106 -7.75 15.86 -16.04
C PRO A 106 -9.06 16.05 -16.79
N THR A 107 -9.91 15.05 -16.73
CA THR A 107 -11.31 15.14 -17.13
C THR A 107 -12.18 14.85 -15.91
N ILE A 108 -13.48 15.15 -16.00
CA ILE A 108 -14.44 14.80 -14.94
C ILE A 108 -14.36 13.29 -14.64
N VAL A 109 -14.23 12.45 -15.67
CA VAL A 109 -14.15 11.00 -15.53
C VAL A 109 -12.86 10.58 -14.81
N THR A 110 -11.69 11.06 -15.22
CA THR A 110 -10.43 10.66 -14.58
C THR A 110 -10.33 11.18 -13.15
N THR A 111 -10.89 12.37 -12.89
CA THR A 111 -10.99 12.94 -11.54
C THR A 111 -11.90 12.10 -10.65
N ALA A 112 -13.08 11.73 -11.14
CA ALA A 112 -14.01 10.87 -10.40
C ALA A 112 -13.40 9.49 -10.08
N LEU A 113 -12.69 8.89 -11.05
CA LEU A 113 -11.96 7.63 -10.83
C LEU A 113 -10.86 7.79 -9.77
N GLY A 114 -10.11 8.89 -9.81
CA GLY A 114 -9.08 9.20 -8.81
C GLY A 114 -9.65 9.35 -7.41
N LEU A 115 -10.76 10.09 -7.25
CA LEU A 115 -11.46 10.27 -5.98
C LEU A 115 -12.05 8.94 -5.46
N ALA A 116 -12.65 8.13 -6.33
CA ALA A 116 -13.17 6.81 -5.97
C ALA A 116 -12.05 5.85 -5.52
N ALA A 117 -10.90 5.88 -6.18
CA ALA A 117 -9.73 5.13 -5.76
C ALA A 117 -9.21 5.60 -4.39
N CYS A 118 -9.19 6.90 -4.12
CA CYS A 118 -8.80 7.45 -2.82
C CYS A 118 -9.78 7.04 -1.70
N ALA A 119 -11.08 7.07 -1.97
CA ALA A 119 -12.09 6.58 -1.02
C ALA A 119 -11.90 5.08 -0.74
N SER A 120 -11.60 4.29 -1.77
CA SER A 120 -11.28 2.86 -1.62
C SER A 120 -10.01 2.65 -0.79
N ALA A 121 -8.98 3.49 -0.96
CA ALA A 121 -7.75 3.44 -0.16
C ALA A 121 -7.99 3.71 1.34
N LEU A 122 -8.97 4.55 1.69
CA LEU A 122 -9.35 4.74 3.10
C LEU A 122 -9.97 3.47 3.68
N VAL A 123 -10.74 2.73 2.89
CA VAL A 123 -11.31 1.44 3.31
C VAL A 123 -10.19 0.41 3.51
N THR A 124 -9.21 0.33 2.59
CA THR A 124 -8.07 -0.59 2.76
C THR A 124 -7.19 -0.19 3.93
N ALA A 125 -6.99 1.11 4.18
CA ALA A 125 -6.25 1.64 5.33
C ALA A 125 -6.94 1.28 6.65
N ALA A 126 -8.26 1.45 6.74
CA ALA A 126 -9.04 1.02 7.91
C ALA A 126 -8.91 -0.50 8.14
N LEU A 127 -8.94 -1.30 7.08
CA LEU A 127 -8.71 -2.75 7.17
C LEU A 127 -7.30 -3.08 7.67
N GLY A 128 -6.27 -2.37 7.19
CA GLY A 128 -4.89 -2.50 7.67
C GLY A 128 -4.76 -2.12 9.16
N GLY A 129 -5.45 -1.07 9.60
CA GLY A 129 -5.54 -0.71 11.01
C GLY A 129 -6.14 -1.84 11.85
N LYS A 130 -7.24 -2.45 11.41
CA LYS A 130 -7.83 -3.61 12.11
C LYS A 130 -6.90 -4.83 12.13
N MET A 131 -6.17 -5.08 11.05
CA MET A 131 -5.17 -6.15 11.01
C MET A 131 -4.12 -5.96 12.12
N VAL A 132 -3.60 -4.75 12.28
CA VAL A 132 -2.62 -4.43 13.33
C VAL A 132 -3.30 -4.46 14.71
N TYR A 133 -4.27 -3.59 14.95
CA TYR A 133 -4.79 -3.32 16.30
C TYR A 133 -5.76 -4.38 16.84
N GLU A 134 -6.51 -5.10 15.99
CA GLU A 134 -7.44 -6.15 16.44
C GLU A 134 -6.84 -7.56 16.30
N GLN A 135 -6.02 -7.81 15.27
CA GLN A 135 -5.50 -9.16 14.96
C GLN A 135 -4.03 -9.35 15.34
N GLY A 136 -3.33 -8.30 15.79
CA GLY A 136 -1.92 -8.39 16.21
C GLY A 136 -0.94 -8.66 15.06
N ILE A 137 -1.36 -8.45 13.81
CA ILE A 137 -0.54 -8.69 12.61
C ILE A 137 0.62 -7.69 12.62
N GLY A 138 1.87 -8.20 12.67
CA GLY A 138 3.09 -7.40 12.52
C GLY A 138 3.53 -6.59 13.74
N ILE A 139 2.94 -6.81 14.92
CA ILE A 139 3.31 -6.09 16.17
C ILE A 139 3.74 -6.98 17.33
N ASN A 140 3.32 -8.25 17.38
CA ASN A 140 3.71 -9.16 18.46
C ASN A 140 4.94 -10.00 18.06
N PRO A 141 6.10 -9.86 18.75
CA PRO A 141 7.14 -10.87 18.68
C PRO A 141 6.59 -12.15 19.34
N MET A 142 6.60 -13.27 18.63
CA MET A 142 5.97 -14.52 19.09
C MET A 142 6.36 -14.90 20.53
N PRO A 143 5.43 -14.93 21.51
CA PRO A 143 5.42 -16.01 22.48
C PRO A 143 5.17 -17.32 21.70
N ARG A 144 5.83 -18.42 22.08
CA ARG A 144 5.71 -19.72 21.38
C ARG A 144 4.28 -20.28 21.33
N ASP A 145 3.35 -19.67 22.08
CA ASP A 145 2.02 -20.20 22.36
C ASP A 145 0.87 -19.36 21.75
N THR A 146 1.16 -18.33 20.92
CA THR A 146 0.12 -17.50 20.27
C THR A 146 -0.08 -17.82 18.78
N PRO A 147 -1.33 -17.82 18.27
CA PRO A 147 -1.63 -18.16 16.86
C PRO A 147 -1.21 -17.11 15.81
N GLN A 148 -0.65 -15.96 16.21
CA GLN A 148 -0.15 -14.90 15.32
C GLN A 148 1.14 -14.25 15.86
N GLY A 149 2.01 -13.75 14.97
CA GLY A 149 3.22 -12.98 15.32
C GLY A 149 4.18 -12.74 14.15
N SER A 150 5.26 -11.96 14.36
CA SER A 150 6.29 -11.67 13.35
C SER A 150 7.45 -12.69 13.35
N LEU A 151 7.87 -13.18 12.18
CA LEU A 151 9.12 -13.93 11.98
C LEU A 151 10.32 -12.97 12.13
N LYS A 152 11.45 -13.47 12.66
CA LYS A 152 12.67 -12.63 12.79
C LYS A 152 13.12 -12.17 11.40
N GLN A 153 13.23 -10.87 11.22
CA GLN A 153 13.78 -10.26 10.01
C GLN A 153 15.00 -9.39 10.29
N PRO A 154 15.78 -9.09 9.24
CA PRO A 154 16.93 -8.22 9.39
C PRO A 154 16.47 -6.82 9.80
N LEU A 155 17.39 -6.11 10.44
CA LEU A 155 17.25 -4.68 10.69
C LEU A 155 17.10 -3.94 9.36
N LEU A 156 16.26 -2.91 9.33
CA LEU A 156 15.98 -2.10 8.14
C LEU A 156 17.26 -1.55 7.49
N LEU A 157 18.23 -1.14 8.31
CA LEU A 157 19.51 -0.55 7.86
C LEU A 157 20.67 -1.57 7.79
N SER A 158 20.35 -2.87 7.72
CA SER A 158 21.36 -3.92 7.53
C SER A 158 21.72 -4.12 6.05
N ARG A 159 22.87 -4.77 5.81
CA ARG A 159 23.31 -5.15 4.45
C ARG A 159 22.39 -6.17 3.77
N GLU A 160 21.64 -6.95 4.55
CA GLU A 160 20.75 -8.00 4.05
C GLU A 160 19.36 -7.48 3.66
N ALA A 161 18.97 -6.31 4.21
CA ALA A 161 17.62 -5.76 4.05
C ALA A 161 17.18 -5.56 2.60
N PRO A 162 18.01 -5.03 1.66
CA PRO A 162 17.57 -4.85 0.27
C PRO A 162 17.24 -6.17 -0.43
N MET A 163 18.07 -7.21 -0.21
CA MET A 163 17.84 -8.53 -0.81
C MET A 163 16.66 -9.24 -0.18
N ALA A 164 16.51 -9.14 1.14
CA ALA A 164 15.36 -9.68 1.87
C ALA A 164 14.05 -9.04 1.39
N LEU A 165 14.02 -7.71 1.26
CA LEU A 165 12.86 -6.95 0.76
C LEU A 165 12.40 -7.46 -0.61
N LEU A 166 13.32 -7.57 -1.57
CA LEU A 166 12.99 -8.00 -2.93
C LEU A 166 12.51 -9.45 -2.96
N LYS A 167 13.22 -10.35 -2.26
CA LYS A 167 12.88 -11.78 -2.20
C LYS A 167 11.52 -12.01 -1.56
N ASP A 168 11.26 -11.37 -0.42
CA ASP A 168 10.02 -11.56 0.32
C ASP A 168 8.86 -10.82 -0.33
N ALA A 169 9.07 -9.68 -0.98
CA ALA A 169 8.05 -9.06 -1.83
C ALA A 169 7.65 -9.98 -3.00
N GLY A 170 8.62 -10.65 -3.64
CA GLY A 170 8.35 -11.63 -4.69
C GLY A 170 7.53 -12.83 -4.20
N ARG A 171 7.87 -13.37 -3.03
CA ARG A 171 7.10 -14.44 -2.37
C ARG A 171 5.70 -13.99 -1.97
N GLY A 172 5.57 -12.79 -1.42
CA GLY A 172 4.29 -12.18 -1.07
C GLY A 172 3.38 -11.99 -2.28
N ALA A 173 3.94 -11.54 -3.40
CA ALA A 173 3.19 -11.43 -4.65
C ALA A 173 2.71 -12.80 -5.15
N ALA A 174 3.58 -13.81 -5.18
CA ALA A 174 3.23 -15.17 -5.59
C ALA A 174 2.15 -15.79 -4.69
N TRP A 175 2.28 -15.60 -3.37
CA TRP A 175 1.29 -16.03 -2.39
C TRP A 175 -0.06 -15.34 -2.62
N LEU A 176 -0.09 -14.01 -2.75
CA LEU A 176 -1.33 -13.26 -2.95
C LEU A 176 -2.04 -13.69 -4.23
N LEU A 177 -1.29 -13.91 -5.31
CA LEU A 177 -1.82 -14.44 -6.58
C LEU A 177 -2.39 -15.85 -6.43
N SER A 178 -1.75 -16.72 -5.64
CA SER A 178 -2.27 -18.07 -5.36
C SER A 178 -3.60 -18.04 -4.62
N GLN A 179 -3.78 -17.10 -3.68
CA GLN A 179 -5.03 -16.94 -2.94
C GLN A 179 -6.15 -16.37 -3.81
N ALA A 180 -5.83 -15.48 -4.76
CA ALA A 180 -6.81 -14.92 -5.68
C ALA A 180 -7.37 -15.95 -6.68
N ARG A 181 -6.59 -17.00 -7.01
CA ARG A 181 -6.99 -18.07 -7.94
C ARG A 181 -7.77 -19.21 -7.31
N ALA A 182 -7.78 -19.31 -5.98
CA ALA A 182 -8.47 -20.36 -5.25
C ALA A 182 -9.65 -19.76 -4.46
N PRO A 183 -10.77 -19.38 -5.12
CA PRO A 183 -11.97 -18.99 -4.39
C PRO A 183 -12.45 -20.21 -3.60
N ARG A 184 -12.40 -20.12 -2.27
CA ARG A 184 -13.12 -21.01 -1.36
C ARG A 184 -14.45 -20.38 -1.00
#